data_AF-A0A4Y6HSW1-F1
#
_entry.id   AF-A0A4Y6HSW1-F1
#
_cell.length_a   1.000
_cell.length_b   1.000
_cell.length_c   1.000
_cell.angle_alpha   90.00
_cell.angle_beta   90.00
_cell.angle_gamma   90.00
#
_symmetry.space_group_name_H-M   'P 1'
#
loop_
_entity.id
_entity.type
_entity.pdbx_description
1 polymer ?
#
loop_
_entity_poly.entity_id
_entity_poly.type
_entity_poly.pdbx_seq_one_letter_code
_entity_poly.pdbx_strand_id
1 'polypeptide(L)'
;MEELDNITNTTSFNGKQLLSGNFINQEFQIGASSNQIVKATLGATQTSIIGLTRVERGGSVSSSGEVQAAHKNANGVGDFQFQKVV
;
A
#
# COMPACT_ATOMS: atom_id res chain seq x y z
N MET A 1 1.17 -10.48 16.48
CA MET A 1 0.43 -9.49 15.66
C MET A 1 -0.35 -8.52 16.54
N GLU A 2 -0.91 -8.99 17.65
CA GLU A 2 -1.62 -8.17 18.65
C GLU A 2 -0.81 -6.96 19.16
N GLU A 3 0.50 -7.10 19.42
CA GLU A 3 1.34 -5.94 19.82
C GLU A 3 1.43 -4.84 18.75
N LEU A 4 1.40 -5.21 17.46
CA LEU A 4 1.45 -4.23 16.38
C LEU A 4 0.11 -3.49 16.23
N ASP A 5 -1.00 -4.19 16.45
CA ASP A 5 -2.31 -3.54 16.54
C ASP A 5 -2.43 -2.68 17.79
N ASN A 6 -1.85 -3.10 18.91
CA ASN A 6 -1.76 -2.29 20.13
C ASN A 6 -0.99 -0.99 19.88
N ILE A 7 0.18 -1.04 19.23
CA ILE A 7 0.92 0.17 18.85
C ILE A 7 0.07 1.07 17.94
N THR A 8 -0.61 0.48 16.97
CA THR A 8 -1.46 1.24 16.03
C THR A 8 -2.61 1.96 16.73
N ASN A 9 -3.23 1.32 17.73
CA ASN A 9 -4.37 1.86 18.47
C ASN A 9 -3.99 2.81 19.62
N THR A 10 -2.79 2.67 20.19
CA THR A 10 -2.33 3.45 21.35
C THR A 10 -1.47 4.66 20.95
N THR A 11 -0.84 4.64 19.77
CA THR A 11 -0.04 5.78 19.29
C THR A 11 -0.93 6.96 18.96
N SER A 12 -0.95 7.93 19.87
CA SER A 12 -1.78 9.13 19.78
C SER A 12 -1.02 10.37 20.24
N PHE A 13 -1.37 11.51 19.68
CA PHE A 13 -0.87 12.81 20.11
C PHE A 13 -2.06 13.72 20.41
N ASN A 14 -2.12 14.24 21.64
CA ASN A 14 -3.19 15.12 22.10
C ASN A 14 -4.60 14.57 21.80
N GLY A 15 -4.82 13.27 22.07
CA GLY A 15 -6.08 12.57 21.82
C GLY A 15 -6.38 12.21 20.35
N LYS A 16 -5.52 12.61 19.40
CA LYS A 16 -5.64 12.20 17.99
C LYS A 16 -4.79 10.96 17.74
N GLN A 17 -5.43 9.87 17.30
CA GLN A 17 -4.71 8.68 16.85
C GLN A 17 -3.94 8.98 15.56
N LEU A 18 -2.68 8.56 15.52
CA LEU A 18 -1.78 8.87 14.40
C LEU A 18 -1.73 7.75 13.35
N LEU A 19 -1.79 6.49 13.81
CA LEU A 19 -1.50 5.32 12.99
C LEU A 19 -2.75 4.51 12.60
N SER A 20 -3.92 4.88 13.13
CA SER A 20 -5.17 4.16 12.86
C SER A 20 -5.73 4.38 11.46
N GLY A 21 -5.16 5.32 10.68
CA GLY A 21 -5.64 5.74 9.37
C GLY A 21 -6.62 6.92 9.42
N ASN A 22 -6.95 7.43 10.60
CA ASN A 22 -7.82 8.60 10.76
C ASN A 22 -7.07 9.94 10.66
N PHE A 23 -5.74 9.92 10.62
CA PHE A 23 -4.89 11.11 10.53
C PHE A 23 -4.67 11.52 9.07
N ILE A 24 -5.75 11.94 8.39
CA ILE A 24 -5.74 12.28 6.96
C ILE A 24 -5.91 13.78 6.78
N ASN A 25 -5.11 14.39 5.89
CA ASN A 25 -5.20 15.81 5.51
C ASN A 25 -5.10 16.77 6.71
N GLN A 26 -4.28 16.43 7.70
CA GLN A 26 -4.07 17.28 8.86
C GLN A 26 -3.22 18.49 8.46
N GLU A 27 -3.74 19.68 8.69
CA GLU A 27 -3.09 20.93 8.32
C GLU A 27 -2.41 21.58 9.53
N PHE A 28 -1.15 21.97 9.36
CA PHE A 28 -0.34 22.62 10.37
C PHE A 28 0.09 23.98 9.84
N GLN A 29 -0.47 25.06 10.39
CA GLN A 29 -0.05 26.42 10.07
C GLN A 29 1.34 26.67 10.65
N ILE A 30 2.31 26.96 9.78
CA ILE A 30 3.73 27.11 10.14
C ILE A 30 4.25 28.54 10.01
N GLY A 31 3.42 29.49 9.56
CA GLY A 31 3.85 30.86 9.38
C GLY A 31 2.77 31.90 9.72
N ALA A 32 3.14 33.17 9.61
CA ALA A 32 2.32 34.29 10.10
C ALA A 32 1.18 34.69 9.15
N SER A 33 1.30 34.40 7.85
CA SER A 33 0.25 34.71 6.87
C SER A 33 -0.68 33.53 6.66
N SER A 34 -1.96 33.79 6.36
CA SER A 34 -2.95 32.75 6.06
C SER A 34 -2.46 31.80 4.96
N ASN A 35 -2.79 30.51 5.10
CA ASN A 35 -2.48 29.43 4.17
C ASN A 35 -0.99 29.03 4.08
N GLN A 36 -0.13 29.50 4.99
CA GLN A 36 1.21 28.94 5.17
C GLN A 36 1.11 27.66 6.00
N ILE A 37 0.66 26.58 5.36
CA ILE A 37 0.34 25.31 5.99
C ILE A 37 1.21 24.15 5.46
N VAL A 38 1.51 23.19 6.33
CA VAL A 38 2.00 21.87 5.97
C VAL A 38 0.86 20.87 6.12
N LYS A 39 0.65 20.04 5.11
CA LYS A 39 -0.33 18.95 5.14
C LYS A 39 0.37 17.64 5.47
N ALA A 40 -0.10 16.95 6.49
CA ALA A 40 0.36 15.61 6.84
C ALA A 40 -0.81 14.63 6.74
N THR A 41 -0.55 13.52 6.06
CA THR A 41 -1.46 12.38 5.98
C THR A 41 -0.68 11.15 6.38
N LEU A 42 -1.18 10.43 7.39
CA LEU A 42 -0.64 9.15 7.83
C LEU A 42 -1.66 8.07 7.49
N GLY A 43 -1.22 7.08 6.70
CA GLY A 43 -2.02 5.91 6.37
C GLY A 43 -2.20 4.97 7.56
N ALA A 44 -3.16 4.05 7.45
CA ALA A 44 -3.35 3.00 8.45
C ALA A 44 -2.15 2.04 8.46
N THR A 45 -1.62 1.74 9.65
CA THR A 45 -0.53 0.76 9.82
C THR A 45 -0.99 -0.51 10.55
N GLN A 46 -2.30 -0.74 10.59
CA GLN A 46 -2.89 -1.92 11.22
C GLN A 46 -2.43 -3.20 10.51
N THR A 47 -2.30 -4.29 11.26
CA THR A 47 -1.83 -5.58 10.72
C THR A 47 -2.71 -6.15 9.62
N SER A 48 -4.00 -5.78 9.60
CA SER A 48 -4.96 -6.18 8.57
C SER A 48 -4.74 -5.49 7.21
N ILE A 49 -4.00 -4.38 7.18
CA ILE A 49 -3.77 -3.56 5.98
C ILE A 49 -2.34 -3.72 5.46
N ILE A 50 -1.38 -3.98 6.34
CA ILE A 50 0.02 -4.19 5.96
C ILE A 50 0.33 -5.67 5.74
N GLY A 51 1.23 -5.98 4.81
CA GLY A 51 1.65 -7.36 4.54
C GLY A 51 0.70 -8.15 3.62
N LEU A 52 -0.11 -7.46 2.82
CA LEU A 52 -1.00 -8.11 1.85
C LEU A 52 -0.18 -8.78 0.73
N THR A 53 -0.22 -10.11 0.67
CA THR A 53 0.41 -10.89 -0.41
C THR A 53 -0.67 -11.42 -1.34
N ARG A 54 -0.55 -11.13 -2.64
CA ARG A 54 -1.39 -11.74 -3.67
C ARG A 54 -0.73 -13.04 -4.14
N VAL A 55 -1.43 -14.15 -4.00
CA VAL A 55 -0.98 -15.46 -4.47
C VAL A 55 -1.93 -15.95 -5.55
N GLU A 56 -1.40 -16.37 -6.69
CA GLU A 56 -2.16 -16.93 -7.80
C GLU A 56 -1.62 -18.33 -8.14
N ARG A 57 -2.52 -19.23 -8.51
CA ARG A 57 -2.16 -20.59 -8.93
C ARG A 57 -2.78 -20.88 -10.30
N GLY A 58 -1.94 -21.24 -11.26
CA GLY A 58 -2.39 -21.75 -12.55
C GLY A 58 -3.04 -23.14 -12.42
N GLY A 59 -3.94 -23.45 -13.36
CA GLY A 59 -4.49 -24.80 -13.49
C GLY A 59 -3.47 -25.81 -13.99
N SER A 60 -3.85 -27.09 -13.98
CA SER A 60 -3.04 -28.16 -14.59
C SER A 60 -2.88 -27.90 -16.09
N VAL A 61 -1.65 -27.98 -16.59
CA VAL A 61 -1.34 -27.86 -18.02
C VAL A 61 -1.77 -29.15 -18.72
N SER A 62 -2.68 -29.06 -19.68
CA SER A 62 -3.27 -30.21 -20.41
C SER A 62 -2.80 -30.32 -21.87
N SER A 63 -2.07 -29.33 -22.37
CA SER A 63 -1.55 -29.28 -23.74
C SER A 63 -0.18 -28.61 -23.78
N SER A 64 0.63 -28.99 -24.77
CA SER A 64 1.91 -28.34 -25.08
C SER A 64 1.75 -27.29 -26.20
N GLY A 65 2.66 -26.33 -26.25
CA GLY A 65 2.69 -25.28 -27.26
C GLY A 65 3.58 -24.10 -26.82
N GLU A 66 3.86 -23.20 -27.77
CA GLU A 66 4.59 -21.97 -27.47
C GLU A 66 3.78 -21.07 -26.51
N VAL A 67 4.37 -20.69 -25.39
CA VAL A 67 3.76 -19.80 -24.39
C VAL A 67 4.60 -18.55 -24.22
N GLN A 68 3.92 -17.41 -24.10
CA GLN A 68 4.52 -16.13 -23.71
C GLN A 68 3.79 -15.57 -22.50
N ALA A 69 4.50 -15.40 -21.39
CA ALA A 69 3.96 -14.76 -20.21
C ALA A 69 4.11 -13.24 -20.32
N ALA A 70 3.18 -12.51 -19.69
CA ALA A 70 3.23 -11.06 -19.56
C ALA A 70 2.83 -10.65 -18.15
N HIS A 71 3.62 -9.82 -17.49
CA HIS A 71 3.19 -9.11 -16.30
C HIS A 71 2.66 -7.73 -16.72
N LYS A 72 1.35 -7.56 -16.67
CA LYS A 72 0.71 -6.33 -17.12
C LYS A 72 0.92 -5.21 -16.11
N ASN A 73 1.25 -4.02 -16.62
CA ASN A 73 1.41 -2.80 -15.83
C ASN A 73 2.25 -2.96 -14.54
N ALA A 74 3.37 -3.69 -14.61
CA ALA A 74 4.18 -4.06 -13.44
C ALA A 74 4.65 -2.86 -12.60
N ASN A 75 4.82 -1.70 -13.24
CA ASN A 75 5.41 -0.50 -12.68
C ASN A 75 4.57 0.77 -12.86
N GLY A 76 3.31 0.65 -13.31
CA GLY A 76 2.44 1.79 -13.59
C GLY A 76 2.66 2.48 -14.95
N VAL A 77 3.60 2.01 -15.78
CA VAL A 77 3.93 2.64 -17.08
C VAL A 77 3.67 1.70 -18.27
N GLY A 78 3.95 0.41 -18.14
CA GLY A 78 3.79 -0.53 -19.25
C GLY A 78 3.89 -2.00 -18.86
N ASP A 79 3.71 -2.86 -19.86
CA ASP A 79 3.73 -4.31 -19.70
C ASP A 79 5.15 -4.88 -19.78
N PHE A 80 5.44 -5.86 -18.93
CA PHE A 80 6.66 -6.66 -19.01
C PHE A 80 6.38 -7.97 -19.76
N GLN A 81 6.94 -8.12 -20.96
CA GLN A 81 6.76 -9.29 -21.82
C GLN A 81 7.97 -10.22 -21.67
N PHE A 82 7.72 -11.47 -21.28
CA PHE A 82 8.77 -12.49 -21.23
C PHE A 82 9.05 -13.02 -22.65
N GLN A 83 10.23 -13.62 -22.85
CA GLN A 83 10.53 -14.32 -24.09
C GLN A 83 9.61 -15.54 -24.24
N LYS A 84 9.27 -15.85 -25.49
CA LYS A 84 8.50 -17.05 -25.82
C LYS A 84 9.30 -18.32 -25.54
N VAL A 85 8.63 -19.34 -25.02
CA VAL A 85 9.22 -20.65 -24.74
C VAL A 85 8.31 -21.73 -25.32
N VAL A 86 8.91 -22.78 -25.91
CA VAL A 86 8.25 -23.96 -26.50
C VAL A 86 8.39 -25.16 -25.57
#